data_AF-A0A0J5ZK58-F1
#
_entry.id   AF-A0A0J5ZK58-F1
#
_cell.length_a   1.000
_cell.length_b   1.000
_cell.length_c   1.000
_cell.angle_alpha   90.00
_cell.angle_beta   90.00
_cell.angle_gamma   90.00
#
_symmetry.space_group_name_H-M   'P 1'
#
loop_
_entity.id
_entity.type
_entity.pdbx_description
1 polymer ?
#
loop_
_entity_poly.entity_id
_entity_poly.type
_entity_poly.pdbx_seq_one_letter_code
_entity_poly.pdbx_strand_id
1 'polypeptide(L)'
;MLVRLLIAKNTQSKTQGFFVNLFALAQSEVFARQTVEEFYMFQIELIGQIVATLNPVLPPSALTRRSELILAQIEGLMVFVPQRNRFPSDLRGLEDDAVKTVLALANMP
;
A
#
# COMPACT_ATOMS: atom_id res chain seq x y z
N MET A 1 13.22 2.25 -5.99
CA MET A 1 12.89 1.32 -7.09
C MET A 1 11.65 0.47 -6.75
N LEU A 2 11.60 -0.17 -5.58
CA LEU A 2 10.48 -1.04 -5.17
C LEU A 2 9.19 -0.29 -4.78
N VAL A 3 9.25 0.77 -3.96
CA VAL A 3 8.04 1.53 -3.57
C VAL A 3 7.30 2.09 -4.78
N ARG A 4 8.04 2.63 -5.77
CA ARG A 4 7.48 3.08 -7.05
C ARG A 4 6.79 1.96 -7.82
N LEU A 5 7.37 0.76 -7.80
CA LEU A 5 6.78 -0.42 -8.44
C LEU A 5 5.46 -0.79 -7.76
N LEU A 6 5.42 -0.81 -6.43
CA LEU A 6 4.21 -1.11 -5.65
C LEU A 6 3.09 -0.10 -5.95
N ILE A 7 3.42 1.20 -5.93
CA ILE A 7 2.50 2.27 -6.31
C ILE A 7 1.99 2.06 -7.75
N ALA A 8 2.89 1.90 -8.72
CA ALA A 8 2.53 1.73 -10.12
C ALA A 8 1.69 0.47 -10.40
N LYS A 9 1.80 -0.58 -9.57
CA LYS A 9 1.01 -1.81 -9.69
C LYS A 9 -0.38 -1.66 -9.11
N ASN A 10 -0.50 -1.01 -7.95
CA ASN A 10 -1.78 -0.72 -7.31
C ASN A 10 -2.61 0.27 -8.11
N THR A 11 -1.95 1.19 -8.82
CA THR A 11 -2.63 2.20 -9.64
C THR A 11 -3.02 1.75 -11.05
N GLN A 12 -2.79 0.47 -11.41
CA GLN A 12 -3.31 -0.07 -12.67
C GLN A 12 -4.82 -0.26 -12.56
N SER A 13 -5.60 0.20 -13.55
CA SER A 13 -7.07 0.12 -13.47
C SER A 13 -7.62 -1.30 -13.26
N LYS A 14 -6.91 -2.33 -13.74
CA LYS A 14 -7.29 -3.73 -13.51
C LYS A 14 -7.13 -4.12 -12.04
N THR A 15 -5.99 -3.76 -11.44
CA THR A 15 -5.67 -3.98 -10.03
C THR A 15 -6.61 -3.19 -9.14
N GLN A 16 -6.76 -1.89 -9.41
CA GLN A 16 -7.64 -1.00 -8.67
C GLN A 16 -9.09 -1.46 -8.74
N GLY A 17 -9.61 -1.77 -9.93
CA GLY A 17 -10.97 -2.27 -10.10
C GLY A 17 -11.21 -3.59 -9.38
N PHE A 18 -10.23 -4.49 -9.36
CA PHE A 18 -10.31 -5.73 -8.58
C PHE A 18 -10.44 -5.44 -7.08
N PHE A 19 -9.53 -4.63 -6.52
CA PHE A 19 -9.53 -4.33 -5.08
C PHE A 19 -10.78 -3.56 -4.64
N VAL A 20 -11.25 -2.59 -5.41
CA VAL A 20 -12.48 -1.86 -5.11
C VAL A 20 -13.68 -2.80 -5.01
N ASN A 21 -13.82 -3.74 -5.97
CA ASN A 21 -14.90 -4.72 -5.94
C ASN A 21 -14.74 -5.73 -4.79
N LEU A 22 -13.50 -6.17 -4.51
CA LEU A 22 -13.22 -7.08 -3.40
C LEU A 22 -13.56 -6.43 -2.05
N PHE A 23 -13.20 -5.16 -1.85
CA PHE A 23 -13.52 -4.41 -0.64
C PHE A 23 -15.02 -4.17 -0.47
N ALA A 24 -15.73 -3.89 -1.56
CA ALA A 24 -17.19 -3.80 -1.55
C ALA A 24 -17.82 -5.15 -1.15
N LEU A 25 -17.33 -6.25 -1.72
CA LEU A 25 -17.82 -7.59 -1.44
C LEU A 25 -17.55 -8.01 0.02
N ALA A 26 -16.40 -7.63 0.58
CA ALA A 26 -16.04 -7.90 1.99
C ALA A 26 -17.00 -7.25 3.01
N GLN A 27 -17.80 -6.25 2.60
CA GLN A 27 -18.82 -5.66 3.46
C GLN A 27 -19.99 -6.61 3.73
N SER A 28 -20.31 -7.51 2.78
CA SER A 28 -21.44 -8.46 2.91
C SER A 28 -21.00 -9.92 3.01
N GLU A 29 -19.87 -10.30 2.42
CA GLU A 29 -19.44 -11.69 2.30
C GLU A 29 -18.27 -12.05 3.21
N VAL A 30 -18.43 -13.10 4.02
CA VAL A 30 -17.41 -13.57 4.96
C VAL A 30 -16.14 -14.04 4.24
N PHE A 31 -16.28 -14.78 3.15
CA PHE A 31 -15.11 -15.28 2.40
C PHE A 31 -14.26 -14.14 1.83
N ALA A 32 -14.90 -13.06 1.37
CA ALA A 32 -14.20 -11.91 0.83
C ALA A 32 -13.47 -11.15 1.93
N ARG A 33 -14.06 -11.03 3.12
CA ARG A 33 -13.39 -10.46 4.30
C ARG A 33 -12.15 -11.26 4.70
N GLN A 34 -12.27 -12.59 4.80
CA GLN A 34 -11.14 -13.47 5.11
C GLN A 34 -10.03 -13.35 4.06
N THR A 35 -10.39 -13.33 2.78
CA THR A 35 -9.44 -13.13 1.68
C THR A 35 -8.67 -11.81 1.83
N VAL A 36 -9.36 -10.72 2.18
CA VAL A 36 -8.76 -9.41 2.40
C VAL A 36 -7.82 -9.42 3.62
N GLU A 37 -8.22 -10.04 4.73
CA GLU A 37 -7.40 -10.16 5.94
C GLU A 37 -6.11 -10.96 5.67
N GLU A 38 -6.21 -12.11 5.00
CA GLU A 38 -5.04 -12.93 4.61
C GLU A 38 -4.09 -12.17 3.70
N PHE A 39 -4.64 -11.45 2.72
CA PHE A 39 -3.86 -10.63 1.82
C PHE A 39 -3.10 -9.52 2.54
N TYR A 40 -3.73 -8.84 3.50
CA TYR A 40 -3.08 -7.80 4.28
C TYR A 40 -1.98 -8.35 5.20
N MET A 41 -2.19 -9.50 5.84
CA MET A 41 -1.16 -10.16 6.65
C MET A 41 0.10 -10.42 5.81
N PHE A 42 -0.08 -10.96 4.60
CA PHE A 42 1.02 -11.19 3.67
C PHE A 42 1.74 -9.88 3.26
N GLN A 43 0.99 -8.83 2.92
CA GLN A 43 1.60 -7.56 2.52
C GLN A 43 2.35 -6.86 3.66
N ILE A 44 1.81 -6.89 4.87
CA ILE A 44 2.44 -6.32 6.06
C ILE A 44 3.78 -7.03 6.33
N GLU A 45 3.83 -8.35 6.19
CA GLU A 45 5.07 -9.12 6.33
C GLU A 45 6.11 -8.73 5.27
N LEU A 46 5.70 -8.66 4.00
CA LEU A 46 6.58 -8.28 2.89
C LEU A 46 7.16 -6.87 3.08
N ILE A 47 6.33 -5.91 3.48
CA ILE A 47 6.79 -4.55 3.80
C ILE A 47 7.67 -4.55 5.04
N GLY A 48 7.36 -5.37 6.05
CA GLY A 48 8.15 -5.54 7.26
C GLY A 48 9.58 -5.98 6.98
N GLN A 49 9.78 -6.92 6.05
CA GLN A 49 11.12 -7.35 5.65
C GLN A 49 11.94 -6.21 5.04
N ILE A 50 11.30 -5.34 4.24
CA ILE A 50 11.94 -4.16 3.66
C ILE A 50 12.30 -3.14 4.75
N VAL A 51 11.37 -2.85 5.65
CA VAL A 51 11.59 -1.90 6.76
C VAL A 51 12.68 -2.40 7.69
N ALA A 52 12.72 -3.70 8.02
CA ALA A 52 13.74 -4.30 8.88
C ALA A 52 15.13 -4.24 8.25
N THR A 53 15.21 -4.32 6.92
CA THR A 53 16.48 -4.14 6.19
C THR A 53 16.99 -2.70 6.30
N LEU A 54 16.10 -1.72 6.32
CA LEU A 54 16.44 -0.29 6.41
C LEU A 54 16.68 0.18 7.85
N ASN A 55 15.94 -0.37 8.80
CA ASN A 55 16.07 -0.06 10.21
C ASN A 55 16.07 -1.38 11.03
N PRO A 56 17.24 -2.02 11.19
CA PRO A 56 17.35 -3.33 11.83
C PRO A 56 17.19 -3.29 13.36
N VAL A 57 17.18 -2.11 13.97
CA VAL A 57 17.08 -1.96 15.43
C VAL A 57 15.63 -1.78 15.91
N LEU A 58 14.66 -1.74 14.99
CA LEU A 58 13.25 -1.62 15.34
C LEU A 58 12.74 -2.84 16.11
N PRO A 59 11.98 -2.63 17.20
CA PRO A 59 11.27 -3.73 17.84
C PRO A 59 10.15 -4.25 16.92
N PRO A 60 9.77 -5.53 17.01
CA PRO A 60 8.77 -6.14 16.12
C PRO A 60 7.44 -5.38 16.06
N SER A 61 6.94 -4.86 17.19
CA SER A 61 5.69 -4.09 17.24
C SER A 61 5.78 -2.72 16.54
N ALA A 62 6.97 -2.12 16.48
CA ALA A 62 7.19 -0.90 15.70
C ALA A 62 7.33 -1.23 14.21
N LEU A 63 7.96 -2.36 13.87
CA LEU A 63 8.04 -2.86 12.51
C LEU A 63 6.64 -3.07 11.91
N THR A 64 5.77 -3.81 12.60
CA THR A 64 4.39 -4.08 12.15
C THR A 64 3.62 -2.79 11.91
N ARG A 65 3.55 -1.90 12.90
CA ARG A 65 2.81 -0.62 12.76
C ARG A 65 3.34 0.24 11.63
N ARG A 66 4.66 0.23 11.41
CA ARG A 66 5.30 0.99 10.34
C ARG A 66 4.96 0.40 8.98
N SER A 67 4.97 -0.92 8.85
CA SER A 67 4.56 -1.62 7.64
C SER A 67 3.10 -1.38 7.30
N GLU A 68 2.21 -1.45 8.29
CA GLU A 68 0.79 -1.12 8.13
C GLU A 68 0.59 0.32 7.62
N LEU A 69 1.30 1.28 8.20
CA LEU A 69 1.19 2.68 7.80
C LEU A 69 1.78 2.95 6.40
N ILE A 70 2.86 2.27 6.03
CA ILE A 70 3.41 2.33 4.67
C ILE A 70 2.42 1.73 3.68
N LEU A 71 1.84 0.57 4.00
CA LEU A 71 0.86 -0.12 3.17
C LEU A 71 -0.35 0.78 2.91
N ALA A 72 -0.91 1.36 3.98
CA ALA A 72 -2.03 2.29 3.90
C ALA A 72 -1.72 3.51 3.00
N GLN A 73 -0.50 4.05 3.06
CA GLN A 73 -0.09 5.16 2.19
C GLN A 73 -0.02 4.76 0.72
N ILE A 74 0.52 3.57 0.42
CA ILE A 74 0.64 3.09 -0.96
C ILE A 74 -0.75 2.78 -1.54
N GLU A 75 -1.57 2.04 -0.79
CA GLU A 75 -2.89 1.62 -1.23
C GLU A 75 -3.91 2.76 -1.26
N GLY A 76 -3.78 3.73 -0.36
CA GLY A 76 -4.61 4.93 -0.35
C GLY A 76 -4.55 5.71 -1.68
N LEU A 77 -3.46 5.58 -2.44
CA LEU A 77 -3.35 6.22 -3.76
C LEU A 77 -4.36 5.65 -4.79
N MET A 78 -4.87 4.43 -4.59
CA MET A 78 -5.83 3.80 -5.51
C MET A 78 -7.14 4.58 -5.62
N VAL A 79 -7.53 5.37 -4.61
CA VAL A 79 -8.75 6.18 -4.65
C VAL A 79 -8.64 7.35 -5.62
N PHE A 80 -7.41 7.78 -5.93
CA PHE A 80 -7.11 8.92 -6.79
C PHE A 80 -6.83 8.52 -8.23
N VAL A 81 -6.81 7.23 -8.53
CA VAL A 81 -6.69 6.72 -9.90
C VAL A 81 -8.09 6.80 -10.51
N PRO A 82 -8.37 7.76 -11.40
CA PRO A 82 -9.62 7.72 -12.14
C PRO A 82 -9.66 6.41 -12.93
N GLN A 83 -10.86 5.90 -13.21
CA GLN A 83 -11.09 4.73 -14.07
C GLN A 83 -10.50 4.86 -15.51
N ARG A 84 -9.73 5.94 -15.78
CA ARG A 84 -9.09 6.34 -17.03
C ARG A 84 -7.57 6.13 -17.09
N ASN A 85 -6.98 5.27 -16.24
CA ASN A 85 -5.58 4.80 -16.32
C ASN A 85 -4.46 5.84 -16.05
N ARG A 86 -4.74 7.07 -15.60
CA ARG A 86 -3.69 8.06 -15.24
C ARG A 86 -4.17 8.98 -14.12
N PHE A 87 -3.28 9.37 -13.22
CA PHE A 87 -3.54 10.46 -12.28
C PHE A 87 -3.98 11.72 -13.06
N PRO A 88 -4.99 12.46 -12.57
CA PRO A 88 -5.32 13.78 -13.09
C PRO A 88 -4.09 14.68 -13.10
N SER A 89 -4.04 15.64 -14.02
CA SER A 89 -2.95 16.64 -14.10
C SER A 89 -2.68 17.32 -12.76
N ASP A 90 -3.73 17.47 -11.96
CA ASP A 90 -3.76 18.20 -10.71
C ASP A 90 -3.14 17.39 -9.56
N LEU A 91 -2.93 16.08 -9.77
CA LEU A 91 -2.25 15.17 -8.85
C LEU A 91 -0.83 14.79 -9.31
N ARG A 92 -0.28 15.53 -10.28
CA ARG A 92 1.09 15.33 -10.76
C ARG A 92 2.07 15.52 -9.59
N GLY A 93 2.98 14.57 -9.41
CA GLY A 93 3.97 14.58 -8.33
C GLY A 93 3.51 13.88 -7.04
N LEU A 94 2.23 13.52 -6.90
CA LEU A 94 1.73 12.81 -5.72
C LEU A 94 2.44 11.47 -5.51
N GLU A 95 2.72 10.72 -6.59
CA GLU A 95 3.51 9.48 -6.51
C GLU A 95 4.93 9.74 -5.97
N ASP A 96 5.56 10.86 -6.37
CA ASP A 96 6.90 11.21 -5.91
C ASP A 96 6.90 11.57 -4.43
N ASP A 97 5.90 12.31 -3.98
CA ASP A 97 5.76 12.70 -2.58
C ASP A 97 5.37 11.51 -1.70
N ALA A 98 4.55 10.58 -2.19
CA ALA A 98 4.28 9.31 -1.52
C ALA A 98 5.56 8.47 -1.37
N VAL A 99 6.39 8.38 -2.41
CA VAL A 99 7.69 7.69 -2.33
C VAL A 99 8.59 8.32 -1.29
N LYS A 100 8.71 9.66 -1.28
CA LYS A 100 9.53 10.37 -0.27
C LYS A 100 9.02 10.09 1.14
N THR A 101 7.71 10.15 1.35
CA THR A 101 7.09 9.95 2.67
C THR A 101 7.24 8.52 3.16
N VAL A 102 7.03 7.52 2.29
CA VAL A 102 7.25 6.10 2.60
C VAL A 102 8.71 5.83 2.96
N LEU A 103 9.66 6.37 2.19
CA LEU A 103 11.08 6.20 2.48
C LEU A 103 11.49 6.90 3.78
N ALA A 104 10.98 8.10 4.04
CA ALA A 104 11.23 8.80 5.30
C ALA A 104 10.69 7.98 6.49
N LEU A 105 9.47 7.47 6.39
CA LEU A 105 8.85 6.65 7.41
C LEU A 105 9.63 5.34 7.66
N ALA A 106 10.07 4.65 6.60
CA ALA A 106 10.86 3.42 6.71
C ALA A 106 12.20 3.65 7.45
N ASN A 107 12.80 4.83 7.31
CA ASN A 107 14.08 5.20 7.92
C ASN A 107 13.95 5.90 9.29
N MET A 108 12.74 6.22 9.75
CA MET A 108 12.56 6.80 11.08
C MET A 108 13.19 5.87 12.13
N PRO A 109 13.78 6.38 13.22
CA PRO A 109 14.32 5.54 14.27
C PRO A 109 13.26 4.61 14.89
#